data_AF-A0A813IWU1-F1
#
_entry.id   AF-A0A813IWU1-F1
#
_cell.length_a   1.000
_cell.length_b   1.000
_cell.length_c   1.000
_cell.angle_alpha   90.00
_cell.angle_beta   90.00
_cell.angle_gamma   90.00
#
_symmetry.space_group_name_H-M   'P 1'
#
loop_
_entity.id
_entity.type
_entity.pdbx_description
1 polymer ?
#
loop_
_entity_poly.entity_id
_entity_poly.type
_entity_poly.pdbx_seq_one_letter_code
_entity_poly.pdbx_strand_id
1 'polypeptide(L)'
;MGNTIVNTQKIVCGHTDRGHLRQSLLCDRLSQPTAEMVESLMALQGQTVRLQQWAEQHVGSEPSERKTSRSELLLAMAYSILFGYRCQFVEAGSVMDRGSDPIQPGDFVLAFQGALRKPQEFLQDLLALRAQVVSREKLARLQPLVQDSEIDPISFTGPFRDILGQLSTFARGAVGCAQIYNEIRDCAEAGQMDRQQAAQLLDGIESDQKRMIAAMGDMGPCHDSVVE
;
A
#
# COMPACT_ATOMS: atom_id res chain seq x y z
N MET A 1 46.53 52.81 2.45
CA MET A 1 46.18 51.52 1.83
C MET A 1 45.35 50.73 2.82
N GLY A 2 44.03 50.83 2.74
CA GLY A 2 43.10 50.11 3.59
C GLY A 2 42.07 49.43 2.71
N ASN A 3 42.14 48.11 2.60
CA ASN A 3 41.09 47.29 1.99
C ASN A 3 40.32 46.64 3.11
N THR A 4 39.06 47.03 3.22
CA THR A 4 38.11 46.55 4.22
C THR A 4 36.97 45.82 3.48
N ILE A 5 36.52 44.72 4.11
CA ILE A 5 35.18 44.10 4.02
C ILE A 5 34.96 43.22 2.76
N VAL A 6 35.15 41.89 2.84
CA VAL A 6 34.25 40.87 3.43
C VAL A 6 32.84 40.93 2.81
N ASN A 7 32.66 40.27 1.67
CA ASN A 7 31.32 39.99 1.14
C ASN A 7 30.95 38.54 1.47
N THR A 8 30.55 38.32 2.72
CA THR A 8 29.90 37.08 3.16
C THR A 8 28.54 37.02 2.51
N GLN A 9 28.34 36.04 1.61
CA GLN A 9 27.02 35.70 1.10
C GLN A 9 26.14 35.34 2.29
N LYS A 10 25.18 36.23 2.61
CA LYS A 10 24.10 35.93 3.54
C LYS A 10 23.25 34.83 2.89
N ILE A 11 23.42 33.59 3.34
CA ILE A 11 22.37 32.59 3.20
C ILE A 11 21.24 33.05 4.12
N VAL A 12 20.30 33.77 3.54
CA VAL A 12 19.06 34.18 4.21
C VAL A 12 18.20 32.93 4.32
N CYS A 13 18.45 32.12 5.37
CA CYS A 13 17.47 31.15 5.87
C CYS A 13 16.37 31.93 6.60
N GLY A 14 15.51 32.61 5.83
CA GLY A 14 14.37 33.36 6.34
C GLY A 14 13.08 32.74 5.83
N HIS A 15 12.40 31.98 6.69
CA HIS A 15 11.05 31.47 6.48
C HIS A 15 10.88 30.59 5.24
N THR A 16 11.57 29.45 5.20
CA THR A 16 11.14 28.37 4.30
C THR A 16 9.75 27.94 4.73
N ASP A 17 8.75 28.35 3.96
CA ASP A 17 7.36 27.96 4.15
C ASP A 17 7.31 26.44 4.30
N ARG A 18 6.76 25.97 5.42
CA ARG A 18 6.64 24.54 5.72
C ARG A 18 5.86 23.81 4.61
N GLY A 19 4.98 24.51 3.91
CA GLY A 19 4.30 24.00 2.70
C GLY A 19 5.30 23.70 1.58
N HIS A 20 6.15 24.65 1.24
CA HIS A 20 7.19 24.47 0.20
C HIS A 20 8.18 23.36 0.54
N LEU A 21 8.62 23.25 1.81
CA LEU A 21 9.50 22.16 2.24
C LEU A 21 8.83 20.78 2.12
N ARG A 22 7.54 20.67 2.50
CA ARG A 22 6.80 19.42 2.34
C ARG A 22 6.64 19.02 0.88
N GLN A 23 6.45 20.00 -0.01
CA GLN A 23 6.32 19.78 -1.45
C GLN A 23 7.64 19.35 -2.09
N SER A 24 8.77 19.94 -1.69
CA SER A 24 10.08 19.55 -2.21
C SER A 24 10.50 18.12 -1.82
N LEU A 25 9.91 17.57 -0.75
CA LEU A 25 10.24 16.26 -0.20
C LEU A 25 9.19 15.18 -0.56
N LEU A 26 8.29 15.43 -1.52
CA LEU A 26 7.26 14.45 -1.89
C LEU A 26 7.86 13.12 -2.35
N CYS A 27 8.93 13.16 -3.17
CA CYS A 27 9.63 11.96 -3.60
C CYS A 27 10.28 11.22 -2.43
N ASP A 28 10.93 11.96 -1.52
CA ASP A 28 11.58 11.38 -0.35
C ASP A 28 10.55 10.73 0.58
N ARG A 29 9.35 11.31 0.68
CA ARG A 29 8.23 10.75 1.45
C ARG A 29 7.70 9.43 0.88
N LEU A 30 7.93 9.11 -0.40
CA LEU A 30 7.54 7.81 -0.97
C LEU A 30 8.41 6.66 -0.46
N SER A 31 9.65 6.94 -0.04
CA SER A 31 10.62 5.90 0.35
C SER A 31 10.13 5.06 1.53
N GLN A 32 9.66 5.69 2.61
CA GLN A 32 9.20 5.02 3.83
C GLN A 32 8.00 4.08 3.58
N PRO A 33 6.85 4.53 3.05
CA PRO A 33 5.72 3.64 2.81
C PRO A 33 6.05 2.56 1.78
N THR A 34 6.93 2.84 0.81
CA THR A 34 7.40 1.81 -0.13
C THR A 34 8.24 0.75 0.58
N ALA A 35 9.14 1.14 1.47
CA ALA A 35 9.96 0.22 2.26
C ALA A 35 9.10 -0.66 3.15
N GLU A 36 8.12 -0.09 3.85
CA GLU A 36 7.14 -0.83 4.67
C GLU A 36 6.38 -1.88 3.84
N MET A 37 5.98 -1.53 2.61
CA MET A 37 5.33 -2.49 1.70
C MET A 37 6.29 -3.62 1.28
N VAL A 38 7.54 -3.31 0.96
CA VAL A 38 8.55 -4.31 0.57
C VAL A 38 8.87 -5.24 1.72
N GLU A 39 9.14 -4.71 2.91
CA GLU A 39 9.40 -5.51 4.11
C GLU A 39 8.23 -6.44 4.44
N SER A 40 7.00 -5.91 4.38
CA SER A 40 5.79 -6.70 4.59
C SER A 40 5.64 -7.80 3.54
N LEU A 41 5.89 -7.48 2.28
CA LEU A 41 5.79 -8.44 1.18
C LEU A 41 6.83 -9.57 1.34
N MET A 42 8.08 -9.23 1.68
CA MET A 42 9.14 -10.21 1.93
C MET A 42 8.81 -11.10 3.13
N ALA A 43 8.27 -10.53 4.21
CA ALA A 43 7.82 -11.30 5.37
C ALA A 43 6.68 -12.26 5.01
N LEU A 44 5.72 -11.82 4.20
CA LEU A 44 4.59 -12.63 3.74
C LEU A 44 5.01 -13.74 2.78
N GLN A 45 6.00 -13.51 1.91
CA GLN A 45 6.58 -14.54 1.04
C GLN A 45 7.12 -15.74 1.85
N GLY A 46 7.73 -15.48 3.02
CA GLY A 46 8.16 -16.53 3.95
C GLY A 46 7.03 -17.25 4.70
N GLN A 47 5.78 -16.78 4.57
CA GLN A 47 4.62 -17.24 5.35
C GLN A 47 3.43 -17.70 4.49
N THR A 48 3.67 -18.11 3.24
CA THR A 48 2.63 -18.55 2.28
C THR A 48 1.73 -19.68 2.81
N VAL A 49 2.31 -20.70 3.46
CA VAL A 49 1.55 -21.79 4.10
C VAL A 49 0.60 -21.26 5.18
N ARG A 50 1.09 -20.26 5.92
CA ARG A 50 0.39 -19.67 7.05
C ARG A 50 -0.75 -18.76 6.59
N LEU A 51 -0.56 -18.03 5.48
CA LEU A 51 -1.61 -17.29 4.77
C LEU A 51 -2.75 -18.21 4.31
N GLN A 52 -2.39 -19.34 3.70
CA GLN A 52 -3.37 -20.32 3.23
C GLN A 52 -4.13 -20.95 4.42
N GLN A 53 -3.44 -21.34 5.49
CA GLN A 53 -4.07 -21.86 6.71
C GLN A 53 -5.10 -20.89 7.27
N TRP A 54 -4.78 -19.60 7.37
CA TRP A 54 -5.72 -18.59 7.83
C TRP A 54 -6.98 -18.52 6.94
N ALA A 55 -6.81 -18.56 5.62
CA ALA A 55 -7.91 -18.56 4.65
C ALA A 55 -8.80 -19.83 4.72
N GLU A 56 -8.23 -20.94 5.17
CA GLU A 56 -8.91 -22.24 5.29
C GLU A 56 -9.66 -22.40 6.62
N GLN A 57 -9.28 -21.67 7.69
CA GLN A 57 -9.96 -21.76 8.99
C GLN A 57 -11.47 -21.49 8.94
N HIS A 58 -11.94 -20.83 7.88
CA HIS A 58 -13.32 -20.41 7.72
C HIS A 58 -14.08 -21.30 6.73
N VAL A 59 -13.46 -22.35 6.21
CA VAL A 59 -14.07 -23.34 5.32
C VAL A 59 -14.70 -24.44 6.19
N GLY A 60 -16.03 -24.44 6.30
CA GLY A 60 -16.78 -25.53 6.92
C GLY A 60 -17.59 -25.18 8.18
N SER A 61 -17.40 -24.01 8.77
CA SER A 61 -18.27 -23.54 9.86
C SER A 61 -19.56 -22.93 9.30
N GLU A 62 -20.71 -23.23 9.92
CA GLU A 62 -21.99 -22.58 9.61
C GLU A 62 -21.84 -21.03 9.71
N PRO A 63 -22.49 -20.24 8.83
CA PRO A 63 -22.37 -18.77 8.85
C PRO A 63 -22.68 -18.15 10.22
N SER A 64 -23.56 -18.78 11.00
CA SER A 64 -23.98 -18.32 12.33
C SER A 64 -22.92 -18.52 13.43
N GLU A 65 -21.90 -19.35 13.21
CA GLU A 65 -20.85 -19.64 14.20
C GLU A 65 -19.56 -18.82 13.95
N ARG A 66 -19.46 -18.17 12.79
CA ARG A 66 -18.26 -17.42 12.40
C ARG A 66 -18.22 -16.04 13.07
N LYS A 67 -17.54 -15.96 14.21
CA LYS A 67 -17.15 -14.67 14.80
C LYS A 67 -15.96 -14.10 14.04
N THR A 68 -16.24 -13.45 12.90
CA THR A 68 -15.22 -12.59 12.26
C THR A 68 -15.01 -11.38 13.15
N SER A 69 -13.75 -11.11 13.51
CA SER A 69 -13.43 -9.90 14.27
C SER A 69 -13.61 -8.65 13.40
N ARG A 70 -13.90 -7.50 14.02
CA ARG A 70 -14.04 -6.23 13.28
C ARG A 70 -12.74 -5.86 12.54
N SER A 71 -11.57 -6.12 13.13
CA SER A 71 -10.28 -5.88 12.48
C SER A 71 -10.08 -6.71 11.21
N GLU A 72 -10.45 -7.99 11.23
CA GLU A 72 -10.41 -8.85 10.03
C GLU A 72 -11.37 -8.35 8.94
N LEU A 73 -12.57 -7.92 9.33
CA LEU A 73 -13.54 -7.34 8.40
C LEU A 73 -12.99 -6.06 7.75
N LEU A 74 -12.44 -5.14 8.55
CA LEU A 74 -11.86 -3.89 8.05
C LEU A 74 -10.69 -4.16 7.09
N LEU A 75 -9.82 -5.11 7.43
CA LEU A 75 -8.72 -5.53 6.57
C LEU A 75 -9.23 -6.14 5.26
N ALA A 76 -10.22 -7.04 5.33
CA ALA A 76 -10.83 -7.65 4.17
C ALA A 76 -11.50 -6.61 3.25
N MET A 77 -12.19 -5.62 3.82
CA MET A 77 -12.75 -4.49 3.08
C MET A 77 -11.64 -3.68 2.40
N ALA A 78 -10.55 -3.37 3.10
CA ALA A 78 -9.43 -2.61 2.54
C ALA A 78 -8.81 -3.33 1.32
N TYR A 79 -8.49 -4.62 1.45
CA TYR A 79 -7.94 -5.40 0.35
C TYR A 79 -8.94 -5.59 -0.80
N SER A 80 -10.21 -5.86 -0.49
CA SER A 80 -11.25 -6.01 -1.52
C SER A 80 -11.46 -4.72 -2.31
N ILE A 81 -11.43 -3.57 -1.65
CA ILE A 81 -11.45 -2.27 -2.34
C ILE A 81 -10.17 -2.14 -3.17
N LEU A 82 -8.99 -2.27 -2.56
CA LEU A 82 -7.68 -2.01 -3.18
C LEU A 82 -7.46 -2.84 -4.46
N PHE A 83 -7.79 -4.13 -4.45
CA PHE A 83 -7.58 -5.05 -5.56
C PHE A 83 -8.84 -5.34 -6.38
N GLY A 84 -10.01 -4.88 -5.94
CA GLY A 84 -11.26 -5.15 -6.61
C GLY A 84 -11.67 -6.63 -6.52
N TYR A 85 -11.28 -7.33 -5.45
CA TYR A 85 -11.76 -8.68 -5.20
C TYR A 85 -13.28 -8.66 -5.12
N ARG A 86 -13.91 -9.42 -6.02
CA ARG A 86 -15.36 -9.41 -6.17
C ARG A 86 -16.00 -10.33 -5.14
N CYS A 87 -17.04 -9.82 -4.49
CA CYS A 87 -18.04 -10.61 -3.78
C CYS A 87 -18.83 -11.44 -4.80
N GLN A 88 -18.35 -12.64 -5.15
CA GLN A 88 -19.06 -13.55 -6.06
C GLN A 88 -20.13 -14.33 -5.29
N PHE A 89 -21.17 -13.65 -4.81
CA PHE A 89 -22.38 -14.29 -4.29
C PHE A 89 -23.66 -13.74 -4.95
N VAL A 90 -23.53 -13.22 -6.19
CA VAL A 90 -24.69 -13.12 -7.09
C VAL A 90 -24.57 -14.29 -8.05
N GLU A 91 -25.32 -15.34 -7.77
CA GLU A 91 -25.40 -16.54 -8.59
C GLU A 91 -25.68 -16.20 -10.05
N ALA A 92 -25.06 -17.00 -10.93
CA ALA A 92 -25.30 -17.04 -12.35
C ALA A 92 -26.81 -17.16 -12.65
N GLY A 93 -27.42 -16.12 -13.20
CA GLY A 93 -28.75 -16.24 -13.84
C GLY A 93 -29.72 -15.08 -13.70
N SER A 94 -29.49 -14.09 -12.83
CA SER A 94 -30.46 -12.98 -12.71
C SER A 94 -30.09 -11.80 -13.61
N VAL A 95 -30.68 -11.81 -14.81
CA VAL A 95 -30.74 -10.68 -15.72
C VAL A 95 -31.53 -9.57 -15.06
N MET A 96 -30.87 -8.44 -14.79
CA MET A 96 -31.47 -7.15 -14.45
C MET A 96 -32.53 -7.18 -13.34
N ASP A 97 -32.10 -7.13 -12.08
CA ASP A 97 -32.90 -6.43 -11.08
C ASP A 97 -32.11 -5.29 -10.45
N ARG A 98 -32.64 -4.08 -10.61
CA ARG A 98 -32.11 -2.80 -10.11
C ARG A 98 -32.43 -2.66 -8.61
N GLY A 99 -32.16 -3.70 -7.86
CA GLY A 99 -32.48 -3.83 -6.44
C GLY A 99 -31.49 -4.73 -5.71
N SER A 100 -30.26 -4.89 -6.24
CA SER A 100 -29.21 -5.72 -5.63
C SER A 100 -29.08 -5.39 -4.14
N ASP A 101 -29.28 -6.41 -3.31
CA ASP A 101 -29.14 -6.36 -1.86
C ASP A 101 -27.85 -5.61 -1.48
N PRO A 102 -27.86 -4.81 -0.40
CA PRO A 102 -26.67 -4.12 0.06
C PRO A 102 -25.55 -5.15 0.30
N ILE A 103 -24.36 -4.89 -0.25
CA ILE A 103 -23.17 -5.75 -0.09
C ILE A 103 -23.03 -6.08 1.40
N GLN A 104 -23.10 -7.36 1.74
CA GLN A 104 -23.03 -7.76 3.13
C GLN A 104 -21.57 -7.72 3.60
N PRO A 105 -21.30 -7.30 4.84
CA PRO A 105 -19.94 -7.29 5.39
C PRO A 105 -19.19 -8.62 5.25
N GLY A 106 -19.91 -9.74 5.40
CA GLY A 106 -19.35 -11.08 5.24
C GLY A 106 -18.82 -11.38 3.85
N ASP A 107 -19.34 -10.73 2.81
CA ASP A 107 -18.92 -10.97 1.44
C ASP A 107 -17.48 -10.51 1.18
N PHE A 108 -17.05 -9.41 1.83
CA PHE A 108 -15.68 -8.91 1.75
C PHE A 108 -14.69 -9.92 2.35
N VAL A 109 -15.07 -10.52 3.47
CA VAL A 109 -14.26 -11.53 4.16
C VAL A 109 -14.08 -12.75 3.28
N LEU A 110 -15.16 -13.23 2.65
CA LEU A 110 -15.13 -14.37 1.74
C LEU A 110 -14.30 -14.08 0.48
N ALA A 111 -14.44 -12.89 -0.12
CA ALA A 111 -13.66 -12.49 -1.29
C ALA A 111 -12.16 -12.42 -0.95
N PHE A 112 -11.81 -11.81 0.19
CA PHE A 112 -10.43 -11.71 0.65
C PHE A 112 -9.82 -13.07 0.97
N GLN A 113 -10.55 -13.94 1.68
CA GLN A 113 -10.13 -15.32 1.94
C GLN A 113 -9.97 -16.11 0.64
N GLY A 114 -10.84 -15.90 -0.34
CA GLY A 114 -10.74 -16.50 -1.67
C GLY A 114 -9.40 -16.19 -2.35
N ALA A 115 -8.94 -14.94 -2.27
CA ALA A 115 -7.63 -14.54 -2.78
C ALA A 115 -6.48 -15.24 -2.02
N LEU A 116 -6.59 -15.33 -0.70
CA LEU A 116 -5.54 -15.90 0.16
C LEU A 116 -5.41 -17.41 0.10
N ARG A 117 -6.42 -18.14 -0.38
CA ARG A 117 -6.29 -19.57 -0.71
C ARG A 117 -5.29 -19.84 -1.83
N LYS A 118 -4.93 -18.81 -2.59
CA LYS A 118 -3.92 -18.85 -3.64
C LYS A 118 -2.79 -17.87 -3.31
N PRO A 119 -1.97 -18.16 -2.28
CA PRO A 119 -1.04 -17.19 -1.73
C PRO A 119 -0.04 -16.66 -2.76
N GLN A 120 0.37 -17.47 -3.75
CA GLN A 120 1.27 -16.99 -4.82
C GLN A 120 0.61 -15.97 -5.75
N GLU A 121 -0.65 -16.18 -6.15
CA GLU A 121 -1.41 -15.22 -6.96
C GLU A 121 -1.63 -13.93 -6.16
N PHE A 122 -2.02 -14.06 -4.88
CA PHE A 122 -2.18 -12.91 -3.98
C PHE A 122 -0.89 -12.10 -3.81
N LEU A 123 0.26 -12.74 -3.60
CA LEU A 123 1.55 -12.06 -3.48
C LEU A 123 1.98 -11.39 -4.79
N GLN A 124 1.63 -11.97 -5.94
CA GLN A 124 1.82 -11.33 -7.25
C GLN A 124 0.96 -10.07 -7.37
N ASP A 125 -0.29 -10.10 -6.91
CA ASP A 125 -1.17 -8.92 -6.87
C ASP A 125 -0.55 -7.82 -5.98
N LEU A 126 -0.05 -8.16 -4.79
CA LEU A 126 0.65 -7.22 -3.91
C LEU A 126 1.86 -6.59 -4.60
N LEU A 127 2.69 -7.43 -5.24
CA LEU A 127 3.88 -6.98 -5.95
C LEU A 127 3.53 -6.13 -7.18
N ALA A 128 2.41 -6.40 -7.85
CA ALA A 128 1.96 -5.68 -9.03
C ALA A 128 1.22 -4.37 -8.70
N LEU A 129 0.90 -4.12 -7.43
CA LEU A 129 0.14 -2.94 -7.01
C LEU A 129 0.88 -1.65 -7.34
N ARG A 130 0.30 -0.86 -8.24
CA ARG A 130 0.74 0.50 -8.55
C ARG A 130 -0.07 1.50 -7.72
N ALA A 131 0.52 2.04 -6.66
CA ALA A 131 -0.14 3.08 -5.87
C ALA A 131 -0.46 4.34 -6.72
N GLN A 132 0.29 4.57 -7.80
CA GLN A 132 0.05 5.66 -8.76
C GLN A 132 -1.23 5.50 -9.59
N VAL A 133 -1.96 4.39 -9.52
CA VAL A 133 -3.26 4.26 -10.23
C VAL A 133 -4.47 4.28 -9.28
N VAL A 134 -4.24 4.44 -7.98
CA VAL A 134 -5.32 4.53 -6.99
C VAL A 134 -5.99 5.90 -7.08
N SER A 135 -7.26 5.92 -7.45
CA SER A 135 -8.06 7.15 -7.58
C SER A 135 -8.35 7.81 -6.22
N ARG A 136 -8.63 9.13 -6.23
CA ARG A 136 -9.03 9.87 -5.02
C ARG A 136 -10.28 9.29 -4.35
N GLU A 137 -11.26 8.83 -5.13
CA GLU A 137 -12.48 8.19 -4.62
C GLU A 137 -12.16 6.88 -3.88
N LYS A 138 -11.34 6.03 -4.50
CA LYS A 138 -10.89 4.77 -3.90
C LYS A 138 -10.13 5.04 -2.60
N LEU A 139 -9.26 6.05 -2.61
CA LEU A 139 -8.48 6.48 -1.47
C LEU A 139 -9.36 6.99 -0.32
N ALA A 140 -10.38 7.80 -0.62
CA ALA A 140 -11.31 8.32 0.39
C ALA A 140 -12.07 7.21 1.12
N ARG A 141 -12.32 6.07 0.45
CA ARG A 141 -12.90 4.87 1.05
C ARG A 141 -11.90 4.04 1.85
N LEU A 142 -10.65 3.94 1.38
CA LEU A 142 -9.60 3.13 2.01
C LEU A 142 -9.04 3.79 3.27
N GLN A 143 -8.84 5.10 3.26
CA GLN A 143 -8.18 5.84 4.33
C GLN A 143 -8.80 5.60 5.73
N PRO A 144 -10.13 5.74 5.93
CA PRO A 144 -10.72 5.49 7.25
C PRO A 144 -10.59 4.03 7.69
N LEU A 145 -10.53 3.09 6.74
CA LEU A 145 -10.31 1.67 7.05
C LEU A 145 -8.89 1.46 7.57
N VAL A 146 -7.88 1.91 6.82
CA VAL A 146 -6.46 1.66 7.14
C VAL A 146 -5.93 2.45 8.36
N GLN A 147 -6.62 3.54 8.72
CA GLN A 147 -6.29 4.39 9.88
C GLN A 147 -7.05 3.98 11.16
N ASP A 148 -7.97 3.02 11.08
CA ASP A 148 -8.66 2.51 12.28
C ASP A 148 -7.64 1.83 13.22
N SER A 149 -7.76 2.08 14.53
CA SER A 149 -6.85 1.55 15.55
C SER A 149 -6.95 0.02 15.69
N GLU A 150 -8.08 -0.58 15.32
CA GLU A 150 -8.27 -2.03 15.44
C GLU A 150 -7.45 -2.84 14.47
N ILE A 151 -7.06 -2.25 13.35
CA ILE A 151 -6.17 -2.89 12.38
C ILE A 151 -4.73 -2.39 12.51
N ASP A 152 -4.37 -1.71 13.61
CA ASP A 152 -2.97 -1.42 13.88
C ASP A 152 -2.17 -2.74 13.93
N PRO A 153 -1.00 -2.87 13.26
CA PRO A 153 -0.28 -4.15 13.22
C PRO A 153 -0.02 -4.76 14.60
N ILE A 154 0.13 -3.94 15.63
CA ILE A 154 0.34 -4.36 17.02
C ILE A 154 -0.95 -4.79 17.74
N SER A 155 -2.13 -4.43 17.23
CA SER A 155 -3.42 -4.73 17.83
C SER A 155 -3.90 -6.16 17.53
N PHE A 156 -3.33 -6.83 16.50
CA PHE A 156 -3.69 -8.20 16.19
C PHE A 156 -3.22 -9.18 17.27
N THR A 157 -4.07 -10.14 17.59
CA THR A 157 -3.79 -11.18 18.60
C THR A 157 -4.02 -12.57 18.02
N GLY A 158 -3.55 -13.61 18.74
CA GLY A 158 -3.74 -15.00 18.32
C GLY A 158 -2.67 -15.54 17.36
N PRO A 159 -2.88 -16.74 16.81
CA PRO A 159 -1.85 -17.49 16.07
C PRO A 159 -1.44 -16.89 14.72
N PHE A 160 -2.28 -16.01 14.14
CA PHE A 160 -2.01 -15.35 12.84
C PHE A 160 -1.67 -13.87 12.98
N ARG A 161 -1.38 -13.39 14.20
CA ARG A 161 -1.11 -11.97 14.46
C ARG A 161 -0.01 -11.41 13.55
N ASP A 162 1.04 -12.19 13.29
CA ASP A 162 2.19 -11.71 12.52
C ASP A 162 1.77 -11.49 11.05
N ILE A 163 1.00 -12.41 10.47
CA ILE A 163 0.49 -12.30 9.09
C ILE A 163 -0.45 -11.10 8.96
N LEU A 164 -1.43 -11.00 9.87
CA LEU A 164 -2.41 -9.91 9.87
C LEU A 164 -1.72 -8.55 10.07
N GLY A 165 -0.69 -8.52 10.92
CA GLY A 165 0.18 -7.37 11.10
C GLY A 165 0.87 -6.95 9.80
N GLN A 166 1.52 -7.88 9.10
CA GLN A 166 2.17 -7.59 7.81
C GLN A 166 1.17 -7.16 6.73
N LEU A 167 0.00 -7.79 6.67
CA LEU A 167 -1.07 -7.38 5.75
C LEU A 167 -1.56 -5.97 6.04
N SER A 168 -1.68 -5.59 7.32
CA SER A 168 -2.04 -4.22 7.70
C SER A 168 -0.95 -3.22 7.36
N THR A 169 0.32 -3.52 7.68
CA THR A 169 1.47 -2.67 7.33
C THR A 169 1.51 -2.43 5.83
N PHE A 170 1.35 -3.47 5.01
CA PHE A 170 1.30 -3.34 3.56
C PHE A 170 0.14 -2.44 3.10
N ALA A 171 -1.08 -2.64 3.63
CA ALA A 171 -2.24 -1.83 3.24
C ALA A 171 -2.08 -0.35 3.62
N ARG A 172 -1.48 -0.06 4.79
CA ARG A 172 -1.15 1.30 5.22
C ARG A 172 -0.11 1.94 4.32
N GLY A 173 0.97 1.23 4.01
CA GLY A 173 2.00 1.69 3.06
C GLY A 173 1.41 1.98 1.68
N ALA A 174 0.56 1.08 1.16
CA ALA A 174 -0.13 1.28 -0.12
C ALA A 174 -0.95 2.57 -0.16
N VAL A 175 -1.75 2.81 0.89
CA VAL A 175 -2.56 4.03 1.03
C VAL A 175 -1.67 5.26 1.20
N GLY A 176 -0.58 5.18 1.95
CA GLY A 176 0.40 6.26 2.10
C GLY A 176 1.06 6.66 0.78
N CYS A 177 1.51 5.68 -0.01
CA CYS A 177 2.02 5.94 -1.36
C CYS A 177 0.94 6.58 -2.25
N ALA A 178 -0.29 6.05 -2.23
CA ALA A 178 -1.39 6.58 -3.03
C ALA A 178 -1.76 8.03 -2.66
N GLN A 179 -1.67 8.39 -1.37
CA GLN A 179 -1.84 9.78 -0.90
C GLN A 179 -0.78 10.68 -1.51
N ILE A 180 0.50 10.30 -1.42
CA ILE A 180 1.60 11.11 -1.94
C ILE A 180 1.49 11.26 -3.47
N TYR A 181 1.10 10.20 -4.19
CA TYR A 181 0.86 10.32 -5.64
C TYR A 181 -0.30 11.25 -5.98
N ASN A 182 -1.36 11.29 -5.17
CA ASN A 182 -2.40 12.31 -5.32
C ASN A 182 -1.85 13.71 -5.04
N GLU A 183 -1.07 13.91 -3.97
CA GLU A 183 -0.42 15.20 -3.69
C GLU A 183 0.47 15.67 -4.85
N ILE A 184 1.20 14.75 -5.50
CA ILE A 184 2.02 15.03 -6.70
C ILE A 184 1.13 15.52 -7.86
N ARG A 185 0.00 14.85 -8.12
CA ARG A 185 -0.97 15.30 -9.15
C ARG A 185 -1.50 16.69 -8.85
N ASP A 186 -1.90 16.94 -7.61
CA ASP A 186 -2.46 18.22 -7.17
C ASP A 186 -1.43 19.35 -7.34
N CYS A 187 -0.17 19.10 -6.98
CA CYS A 187 0.93 20.05 -7.16
C CYS A 187 1.21 20.33 -8.65
N ALA A 188 1.19 19.31 -9.50
CA ALA A 188 1.39 19.48 -10.94
C ALA A 188 0.23 20.24 -11.62
N GLU A 189 -1.02 19.97 -11.21
CA GLU A 189 -2.22 20.68 -11.65
C GLU A 189 -2.17 22.16 -11.23
N ALA A 190 -1.73 22.43 -10.00
CA ALA A 190 -1.58 23.78 -9.46
C ALA A 190 -0.34 24.54 -9.99
N GLY A 191 0.51 23.91 -10.80
CA GLY A 191 1.75 24.51 -11.31
C GLY A 191 2.86 24.67 -10.27
N GLN A 192 2.75 23.96 -9.13
CA GLN A 192 3.74 23.94 -8.05
C GLN A 192 4.84 22.89 -8.26
N MET A 193 4.64 21.97 -9.21
CA MET A 193 5.60 20.98 -9.64
C MET A 193 5.69 20.99 -11.18
N ASP A 194 6.89 20.79 -11.72
CA ASP A 194 7.07 20.65 -13.16
C ASP A 194 6.28 19.43 -13.69
N ARG A 195 5.57 19.62 -14.81
CA ARG A 195 4.69 18.58 -15.36
C ARG A 195 5.47 17.38 -15.90
N GLN A 196 6.67 17.58 -16.43
CA GLN A 196 7.49 16.47 -16.91
C GLN A 196 8.02 15.66 -15.73
N GLN A 197 8.47 16.34 -14.67
CA GLN A 197 8.87 15.69 -13.42
C GLN A 197 7.71 14.89 -12.81
N ALA A 198 6.51 15.47 -12.73
CA ALA A 198 5.33 14.77 -12.23
C ALA A 198 4.97 13.54 -13.10
N ALA A 199 5.03 13.68 -14.42
CA ALA A 199 4.78 12.58 -15.36
C ALA A 199 5.78 11.43 -15.17
N GLN A 200 7.07 11.71 -14.97
CA GLN A 200 8.08 10.67 -14.69
C GLN A 200 7.74 9.84 -13.45
N LEU A 201 7.12 10.45 -12.43
CA LEU A 201 6.72 9.77 -11.20
C LEU A 201 5.40 9.00 -11.37
N LEU A 202 4.44 9.57 -12.09
CA LEU A 202 3.07 9.05 -12.20
C LEU A 202 2.90 8.00 -13.30
N ASP A 203 3.64 8.11 -14.40
CA ASP A 203 3.47 7.30 -15.61
C ASP A 203 4.37 6.05 -15.63
N GLY A 204 5.12 5.80 -14.54
CA GLY A 204 5.94 4.61 -14.41
C GLY A 204 5.11 3.33 -14.53
N ILE A 205 5.49 2.45 -15.46
CA ILE A 205 4.76 1.18 -15.73
C ILE A 205 4.98 0.12 -14.64
N GLU A 206 6.02 0.28 -13.84
CA GLU A 206 6.36 -0.63 -12.75
C GLU A 206 5.85 -0.12 -11.40
N SER A 207 5.63 -1.07 -10.48
CA SER A 207 5.31 -0.77 -9.09
C SER A 207 6.56 -0.37 -8.31
N ASP A 208 6.38 0.45 -7.28
CA ASP A 208 7.49 0.94 -6.45
C ASP A 208 8.22 -0.19 -5.72
N GLN A 209 7.48 -1.21 -5.30
CA GLN A 209 8.04 -2.37 -4.58
C GLN A 209 8.93 -3.19 -5.52
N LYS A 210 8.53 -3.38 -6.80
CA LYS A 210 9.37 -4.07 -7.79
C LYS A 210 10.68 -3.32 -8.01
N ARG A 211 10.63 -2.00 -8.19
CA ARG A 211 11.83 -1.17 -8.38
C ARG A 211 12.75 -1.22 -7.17
N MET A 212 12.19 -1.12 -5.97
CA MET A 212 12.96 -1.18 -4.72
C MET A 212 13.59 -2.57 -4.51
N ILE A 213 12.85 -3.65 -4.72
CA ILE A 213 13.38 -5.03 -4.64
C ILE A 213 14.48 -5.26 -5.67
N ALA A 214 14.30 -4.79 -6.91
CA ALA A 214 15.33 -4.89 -7.95
C ALA A 214 16.61 -4.14 -7.54
N ALA A 215 16.49 -2.92 -7.00
CA ALA A 215 17.63 -2.15 -6.51
C ALA A 215 18.35 -2.84 -5.33
N MET A 216 17.62 -3.57 -4.48
CA MET A 216 18.21 -4.36 -3.39
C MET A 216 18.91 -5.63 -3.91
N GLY A 217 18.40 -6.25 -4.97
CA GLY A 217 18.96 -7.48 -5.56
C GLY A 217 20.15 -7.23 -6.50
N ASP A 218 20.20 -6.07 -7.15
CA ASP A 218 21.29 -5.65 -8.05
C ASP A 218 22.55 -5.19 -7.28
N MET A 219 22.45 -5.09 -5.95
CA MET A 219 23.60 -5.01 -5.03
C MET A 219 24.23 -6.40 -4.80
N GLY A 220 24.31 -7.21 -5.87
CA GLY A 220 25.08 -8.46 -5.90
C GLY A 220 26.57 -8.17 -5.72
N PRO A 221 27.35 -9.16 -5.24
CA PRO A 221 28.61 -8.91 -4.53
C PRO A 221 29.53 -8.04 -5.37
N CYS A 222 30.16 -7.04 -4.73
CA CYS A 222 31.51 -6.64 -5.14
C CYS A 222 32.31 -7.94 -5.22
N HIS A 223 32.40 -8.51 -6.42
CA HIS A 223 33.50 -9.38 -6.76
C HIS A 223 34.72 -8.48 -6.63
N ASP A 224 35.26 -8.43 -5.41
CA ASP A 224 36.69 -8.30 -5.23
C ASP A 224 37.26 -9.42 -6.08
N SER A 225 37.59 -9.07 -7.32
CA SER A 225 38.62 -9.71 -8.09
C SER A 225 39.88 -9.66 -7.23
N VAL A 226 39.99 -10.63 -6.33
CA VAL A 226 41.27 -11.05 -5.79
C VAL A 226 42.00 -11.67 -6.98
N VAL A 227 42.74 -10.79 -7.64
CA VAL A 227 43.87 -11.17 -8.46
C VAL A 227 44.91 -11.73 -7.50
N GLU A 228 45.22 -13.01 -7.71
CA GLU A 228 46.47 -13.76 -7.43
C GLU A 228 46.22 -15.15 -6.83
#